data_AF-A0A4Y2S176-F1
#
_entry.id   AF-A0A4Y2S176-F1
#
_cell.length_a   1.000
_cell.length_b   1.000
_cell.length_c   1.000
_cell.angle_alpha   90.00
_cell.angle_beta   90.00
_cell.angle_gamma   90.00
#
_symmetry.space_group_name_H-M   'P 1'
#
loop_
_entity.id
_entity.type
_entity.pdbx_description
1 polymer ?
#
loop_
_entity_poly.entity_id
_entity_poly.type
_entity_poly.pdbx_seq_one_letter_code
_entity_poly.pdbx_strand_id
1 'polypeptide(L)'
;MGGVDKADQCLSYYPTVRNQQKKYYLKIFRQILNQSVWNSFVLYKKNGGTMSDLDFRLQLVEELAKIYGESKHSSQNTTSSDRLTGRHFPTHSQPTQKKKAPTKICIVCSQKFNEKGQRVRKESRYQCAQCNVTLCVTPCFEKYHTVENF
;
A
#
# COMPACT_ATOMS: atom_id res chain seq x y z
N MET A 1 -23.28 37.01 8.03
CA MET A 1 -23.69 35.62 8.35
C MET A 1 -23.06 34.54 7.47
N GLY A 2 -22.51 34.80 6.28
CA GLY A 2 -21.99 33.73 5.39
C GLY A 2 -20.59 33.16 5.68
N GLY A 3 -20.10 33.22 6.92
CA GLY A 3 -18.78 32.67 7.27
C GLY A 3 -18.78 31.14 7.26
N VAL A 4 -19.86 30.54 7.77
CA VAL A 4 -20.06 29.09 7.82
C VAL A 4 -20.25 28.53 6.41
N ASP A 5 -21.09 29.17 5.59
CA ASP A 5 -21.35 28.74 4.21
C ASP A 5 -20.08 28.78 3.34
N LYS A 6 -19.23 29.80 3.52
CA LYS A 6 -17.94 29.88 2.83
C LYS A 6 -16.99 28.77 3.24
N ALA A 7 -16.93 28.43 4.53
CA ALA A 7 -16.12 27.33 5.02
C ALA A 7 -16.62 25.99 4.46
N ASP A 8 -17.93 25.76 4.45
CA ASP A 8 -18.53 24.55 3.88
C ASP A 8 -18.27 24.44 2.37
N GLN A 9 -18.40 25.56 1.63
CA GLN A 9 -18.04 25.63 0.23
C GLN A 9 -16.56 25.28 0.00
N CYS A 10 -15.65 25.80 0.81
CA CYS A 10 -14.22 25.48 0.71
C CYS A 10 -13.92 23.99 0.96
N LEU A 11 -14.63 23.36 1.90
CA LEU A 11 -14.49 21.93 2.18
C LEU A 11 -15.08 21.05 1.06
N SER A 12 -16.11 21.54 0.38
CA SER A 12 -16.76 20.82 -0.73
C SER A 12 -15.84 20.60 -1.94
N TYR A 13 -14.84 21.47 -2.14
CA TYR A 13 -13.87 21.31 -3.24
C TYR A 13 -12.94 20.10 -3.06
N TYR A 14 -12.69 19.68 -1.82
CA TYR A 14 -11.80 18.56 -1.50
C TYR A 14 -12.50 17.56 -0.57
N PRO A 15 -13.50 16.81 -1.07
CA PRO A 15 -14.29 15.92 -0.24
C PRO A 15 -13.47 14.68 0.18
N THR A 16 -13.19 14.55 1.47
CA THR A 16 -12.51 13.38 2.06
C THR A 16 -13.49 12.26 2.44
N VAL A 17 -14.76 12.62 2.64
CA VAL A 17 -15.86 11.71 2.95
C VAL A 17 -16.26 10.96 1.69
N ARG A 18 -16.32 9.62 1.77
CA ARG A 18 -16.82 8.79 0.66
C ARG A 18 -18.32 8.54 0.84
N ASN A 19 -19.10 8.61 -0.24
CA ASN A 19 -20.55 8.44 -0.21
C ASN A 19 -20.98 7.06 0.34
N GLN A 20 -20.16 6.02 0.12
CA GLN A 20 -20.46 4.64 0.55
C GLN A 20 -19.57 4.19 1.73
N GLN A 21 -19.71 4.84 2.89
CA GLN A 21 -19.05 4.38 4.12
C GLN A 21 -20.00 3.56 5.01
N LYS A 22 -19.72 2.25 5.12
CA LYS A 22 -20.45 1.33 6.01
C LYS A 22 -20.27 1.64 7.50
N LYS A 23 -19.17 2.30 7.87
CA LYS A 23 -18.83 2.64 9.26
C LYS A 23 -18.99 4.14 9.47
N TYR A 24 -20.07 4.55 10.14
CA TYR A 24 -20.45 5.95 10.31
C TYR A 24 -19.39 6.79 11.05
N TYR A 25 -18.72 6.24 12.06
CA TYR A 25 -17.68 6.99 12.80
C TYR A 25 -16.50 7.42 11.90
N LEU A 26 -16.19 6.67 10.84
CA LEU A 26 -15.16 7.06 9.87
C LEU A 26 -15.58 8.28 9.03
N LYS A 27 -16.89 8.48 8.83
CA LYS A 27 -17.43 9.67 8.15
C LYS A 27 -17.17 10.91 8.98
N ILE A 28 -17.47 10.85 10.28
CA ILE A 28 -17.20 11.92 11.24
C ILE A 28 -15.70 12.22 11.30
N PHE A 29 -14.86 11.18 11.47
CA PHE A 29 -13.41 11.34 11.52
C PHE A 29 -12.85 12.05 10.28
N ARG A 30 -13.30 11.66 9.07
CA ARG A 30 -12.86 12.28 7.82
C ARG A 30 -13.31 13.73 7.67
N GLN A 31 -14.51 14.05 8.15
CA GLN A 31 -15.00 15.42 8.18
C GLN A 31 -14.14 16.28 9.09
N ILE A 32 -13.87 15.81 10.32
CA ILE A 32 -12.99 16.50 11.27
C ILE A 32 -11.59 16.68 10.66
N LEU A 33 -11.04 15.64 10.02
CA LEU A 33 -9.74 15.70 9.36
C LEU A 33 -9.72 16.78 8.26
N ASN A 34 -10.75 16.85 7.41
CA ASN A 34 -10.82 17.88 6.36
C ASN A 34 -10.91 19.29 6.94
N GLN A 35 -11.70 19.46 8.00
CA GLN A 35 -11.81 20.73 8.73
C GLN A 35 -10.46 21.13 9.35
N SER A 36 -9.72 20.18 9.93
CA SER A 36 -8.40 20.44 10.51
C SER A 36 -7.40 20.90 9.44
N VAL A 37 -7.40 20.30 8.25
CA VAL A 37 -6.55 20.72 7.11
C VAL A 37 -6.93 22.12 6.63
N TRP A 38 -8.22 22.43 6.52
CA TRP A 38 -8.66 23.77 6.15
C TRP A 38 -8.25 24.81 7.20
N ASN A 39 -8.42 24.50 8.49
CA ASN A 39 -8.03 25.39 9.57
C ASN A 39 -6.52 25.65 9.59
N SER A 40 -5.69 24.63 9.34
CA SER A 40 -4.24 24.82 9.26
C SER A 40 -3.85 25.67 8.05
N PHE A 41 -4.51 25.51 6.91
CA PHE A 41 -4.32 26.37 5.74
C PHE A 41 -4.69 27.83 6.02
N VAL A 42 -5.81 28.08 6.70
CA VAL A 42 -6.23 29.44 7.10
C VAL A 42 -5.18 30.08 8.01
N LEU A 43 -4.62 29.33 8.97
CA LEU A 43 -3.53 29.81 9.83
C LEU A 43 -2.26 30.12 9.02
N TYR A 44 -1.89 29.23 8.10
CA TYR A 44 -0.76 29.45 7.19
C TYR A 44 -0.93 30.73 6.36
N LYS A 45 -2.13 30.98 5.80
CA LYS A 45 -2.45 32.22 5.08
C LYS A 45 -2.36 33.46 5.96
N LYS A 46 -2.84 33.39 7.20
CA LYS A 46 -2.74 34.50 8.16
C LYS A 46 -1.29 34.82 8.54
N ASN A 47 -0.41 33.83 8.50
CA ASN A 47 1.02 33.99 8.79
C ASN A 47 1.85 34.43 7.55
N GLY A 48 1.21 34.92 6.48
CA GLY A 48 1.89 35.41 5.29
C GLY A 48 2.16 34.35 4.21
N GLY A 49 1.55 33.16 4.33
CA GLY A 49 1.69 32.09 3.36
C GLY A 49 1.16 32.44 1.97
N THR A 50 1.96 32.23 0.93
CA THR A 50 1.61 32.59 -0.46
C THR A 50 1.00 31.43 -1.25
N MET A 51 1.24 30.18 -0.85
CA MET A 51 0.81 28.97 -1.59
C MET A 51 -0.71 28.86 -1.76
N SER A 52 -1.15 28.22 -2.84
CA SER A 52 -2.57 27.88 -3.02
C SER A 52 -3.00 26.77 -2.04
N ASP A 53 -4.31 26.57 -1.83
CA ASP A 53 -4.82 25.48 -0.98
C ASP A 53 -4.37 24.10 -1.52
N LEU A 54 -4.36 23.94 -2.85
CA LEU A 54 -3.90 22.72 -3.50
C LEU A 54 -2.42 22.44 -3.16
N ASP A 55 -1.55 23.43 -3.37
CA ASP A 55 -0.11 23.28 -3.16
C ASP A 55 0.19 23.00 -1.68
N PHE A 56 -0.53 23.68 -0.77
CA PHE A 56 -0.42 23.43 0.66
C PHE A 56 -0.80 21.99 1.02
N ARG A 57 -1.87 21.46 0.45
CA ARG A 57 -2.30 20.06 0.67
C ARG A 57 -1.30 19.06 0.12
N LEU A 58 -0.76 19.30 -1.07
CA LEU A 58 0.28 18.44 -1.67
C LEU A 58 1.51 18.39 -0.77
N GLN A 59 2.01 19.55 -0.34
CA GLN A 59 3.16 19.62 0.58
C GLN A 59 2.86 18.93 1.92
N LEU A 60 1.66 19.11 2.47
CA LEU A 60 1.25 18.43 3.70
C LEU A 60 1.27 16.90 3.55
N VAL A 61 0.78 16.39 2.42
CA VAL A 61 0.79 14.94 2.13
C VAL A 61 2.22 14.42 1.97
N GLU A 62 3.08 15.15 1.26
CA GLU A 62 4.49 14.77 1.08
C GLU A 62 5.23 14.71 2.42
N GLU A 63 5.07 15.70 3.29
CA GLU A 63 5.71 15.72 4.61
C GLU A 63 5.17 14.60 5.51
N LEU A 64 3.86 14.34 5.51
CA LEU A 64 3.29 13.20 6.24
C LEU A 64 3.79 11.86 5.68
N ALA A 65 3.96 11.75 4.37
CA ALA A 65 4.51 10.57 3.73
C ALA A 65 5.99 10.37 4.07
N LYS A 66 6.79 11.43 4.22
CA LYS A 66 8.17 11.31 4.72
C LYS A 66 8.21 10.80 6.16
N ILE A 67 7.38 11.37 7.04
CA ILE A 67 7.37 11.01 8.47
C ILE A 67 6.88 9.57 8.71
N TYR A 68 5.86 9.14 7.97
CA TYR A 68 5.16 7.87 8.25
C TYR A 68 5.30 6.81 7.13
N GLY A 69 5.76 7.19 5.94
CA GLY A 69 5.82 6.31 4.76
C GLY A 69 6.96 5.30 4.77
N GLU A 70 7.96 5.49 5.64
CA GLU A 70 9.00 4.47 5.87
C GLU A 70 8.45 3.27 6.67
N SER A 71 7.33 3.46 7.37
CA SER A 71 6.69 2.43 8.19
C SER A 71 5.54 1.76 7.44
N LYS A 72 5.79 0.52 7.00
CA LYS A 72 4.78 -0.53 6.69
C LYS A 72 4.13 -0.46 5.30
N HIS A 73 4.92 -0.69 4.26
CA HIS A 73 4.65 -1.75 3.28
C HIS A 73 5.97 -2.12 2.60
N SER A 74 6.87 -2.72 3.37
CA SER A 74 7.85 -3.64 2.78
C SER A 74 7.08 -4.90 2.33
N SER A 75 6.23 -4.77 1.31
CA SER A 75 6.48 -5.66 0.18
C SER A 75 7.80 -5.14 -0.35
N GLN A 76 8.88 -5.87 -0.10
CA GLN A 76 10.09 -5.72 -0.87
C GLN A 76 9.70 -5.81 -2.34
N ASN A 77 9.35 -4.68 -2.94
CA ASN A 77 9.69 -4.38 -4.30
C ASN A 77 11.21 -4.29 -4.25
N THR A 78 11.87 -5.45 -4.22
CA THR A 78 13.15 -5.56 -4.91
C THR A 78 12.90 -4.88 -6.23
N THR A 79 13.58 -3.75 -6.44
CA THR A 79 13.80 -3.11 -7.73
C THR A 79 13.42 -4.08 -8.84
N SER A 80 12.30 -3.81 -9.53
CA SER A 80 11.75 -4.69 -10.56
C SER A 80 12.79 -5.12 -11.61
N SER A 81 13.86 -4.33 -11.74
CA SER A 81 15.07 -4.62 -12.51
C SER A 81 15.79 -5.93 -12.12
N ASP A 82 15.92 -6.25 -10.83
CA ASP A 82 16.74 -7.40 -10.38
C ASP A 82 15.97 -8.71 -10.35
N ARG A 83 14.63 -8.69 -10.32
CA ARG A 83 13.83 -9.94 -10.32
C ARG A 83 14.11 -10.79 -11.56
N LEU A 84 14.26 -10.14 -12.72
CA LEU A 84 14.42 -10.82 -14.01
C LEU A 84 15.89 -10.99 -14.43
N THR A 85 16.78 -10.13 -13.94
CA THR A 85 18.20 -10.11 -14.35
C THR A 85 19.15 -10.62 -13.28
N GLY A 86 18.70 -10.66 -12.02
CA GLY A 86 19.49 -11.09 -10.87
C GLY A 86 19.67 -12.62 -10.78
N ARG A 87 20.69 -13.03 -10.03
CA ARG A 87 20.94 -14.45 -9.70
C ARG A 87 20.17 -14.84 -8.44
N HIS A 88 19.02 -15.47 -8.66
CA HIS A 88 18.14 -15.94 -7.58
C HIS A 88 18.33 -17.42 -7.32
N PHE A 89 18.44 -17.81 -6.04
CA PHE A 89 18.60 -19.20 -5.64
C PHE A 89 17.50 -19.61 -4.64
N PRO A 90 16.87 -20.80 -4.81
CA PRO A 90 15.91 -21.30 -3.84
C PRO A 90 16.58 -21.51 -2.48
N THR A 91 15.95 -21.03 -1.42
CA THR A 91 16.39 -21.25 -0.04
C THR A 91 15.21 -21.74 0.80
N HIS A 92 15.46 -22.49 1.86
CA HIS A 92 14.38 -22.88 2.79
C HIS A 92 13.86 -21.70 3.61
N SER A 93 12.55 -21.66 3.84
CA SER A 93 11.94 -20.74 4.79
C SER A 93 12.43 -21.03 6.21
N GLN A 94 12.89 -19.98 6.88
CA GLN A 94 13.46 -20.06 8.22
C GLN A 94 12.43 -20.57 9.24
N PRO A 95 12.83 -21.43 10.20
CA PRO A 95 11.96 -21.88 11.28
C PRO A 95 11.35 -20.71 12.05
N THR A 96 10.10 -20.88 12.50
CA THR A 96 9.45 -19.94 13.43
C THR A 96 9.22 -20.65 14.76
N GLN A 97 9.02 -19.88 15.85
CA GLN A 97 8.75 -20.44 17.18
C GLN A 97 7.61 -21.48 17.19
N LYS A 98 6.64 -21.35 16.27
CA LYS A 98 5.48 -22.25 16.16
C LYS A 98 5.71 -23.43 15.21
N LYS A 99 6.60 -23.33 14.22
CA LYS A 99 6.80 -24.36 13.18
C LYS A 99 8.27 -24.47 12.78
N LYS A 100 8.83 -25.67 12.95
CA LYS A 100 10.20 -26.03 12.52
C LYS A 100 10.38 -25.91 10.99
N ALA A 101 9.32 -26.16 10.23
CA ALA A 101 9.32 -26.17 8.78
C ALA A 101 8.11 -25.38 8.24
N PRO A 102 8.15 -24.04 8.26
CA PRO A 102 7.02 -23.26 7.80
C PRO A 102 6.87 -23.39 6.28
N THR A 103 5.63 -23.62 5.86
CA THR A 103 5.19 -23.56 4.47
C THR A 103 4.37 -22.30 4.25
N LYS A 104 4.52 -21.69 3.07
CA LYS A 104 3.69 -20.57 2.62
C LYS A 104 3.17 -20.85 1.21
N ILE A 105 2.15 -20.12 0.80
CA ILE A 105 1.54 -20.28 -0.53
C ILE A 105 2.51 -19.78 -1.60
N CYS A 106 2.67 -20.57 -2.66
CA CYS A 106 3.40 -20.17 -3.86
C CYS A 106 2.63 -19.08 -4.61
N ILE A 107 3.26 -17.91 -4.83
CA ILE A 107 2.63 -16.75 -5.46
C ILE A 107 2.16 -17.08 -6.89
N VAL A 108 3.03 -17.70 -7.69
CA VAL A 108 2.73 -18.09 -9.09
C VAL A 108 1.56 -19.08 -9.16
N CYS A 109 1.48 -20.03 -8.22
CA CYS A 109 0.35 -20.95 -8.18
C CYS A 109 -0.94 -20.22 -7.79
N SER A 110 -0.87 -19.31 -6.83
CA SER A 110 -2.05 -18.59 -6.32
C SER A 110 -2.77 -17.71 -7.35
N GLN A 111 -2.11 -17.35 -8.45
CA GLN A 111 -2.69 -16.61 -9.57
C GLN A 111 -3.49 -17.50 -10.53
N LYS A 112 -3.23 -18.81 -10.53
CA LYS A 112 -3.94 -19.76 -11.40
C LYS A 112 -5.28 -20.14 -10.81
N PHE A 113 -6.22 -20.51 -11.69
CA PHE A 113 -7.50 -21.10 -11.33
C PHE A 113 -7.53 -22.57 -11.76
N ASN A 114 -8.09 -23.43 -10.91
CA ASN A 114 -8.40 -24.81 -11.24
C ASN A 114 -9.67 -24.88 -12.12
N GLU A 115 -9.95 -26.05 -12.69
CA GLU A 115 -11.15 -26.34 -13.50
C GLU A 115 -12.47 -25.96 -12.82
N LYS A 116 -12.49 -25.98 -11.47
CA LYS A 116 -13.65 -25.59 -10.64
C LYS A 116 -13.76 -24.07 -10.41
N GLY A 117 -12.97 -23.24 -11.10
CA GLY A 117 -12.95 -21.78 -10.92
C GLY A 117 -12.35 -21.29 -9.60
N GLN A 118 -11.60 -22.13 -8.89
CA GLN A 118 -10.98 -21.80 -7.60
C GLN A 118 -9.49 -21.52 -7.74
N ARG A 119 -8.95 -20.55 -6.99
CA ARG A 119 -7.51 -20.25 -7.00
C ARG A 119 -6.68 -21.43 -6.50
N VAL A 120 -5.60 -21.75 -7.21
CA VAL A 120 -4.71 -22.87 -6.86
C VAL A 120 -3.88 -22.50 -5.64
N ARG A 121 -4.01 -23.25 -4.55
CA ARG A 121 -3.24 -23.05 -3.32
C ARG A 121 -2.22 -24.17 -3.13
N LYS A 122 -1.06 -24.04 -3.79
CA LYS A 122 0.09 -24.91 -3.52
C LYS A 122 0.99 -24.26 -2.48
N GLU A 123 1.34 -25.01 -1.46
CA GLU A 123 2.29 -24.60 -0.44
C GLU A 123 3.70 -25.02 -0.81
N SER A 124 4.68 -24.21 -0.43
CA SER A 124 6.11 -24.49 -0.60
C SER A 124 6.89 -24.11 0.65
N ARG A 125 7.97 -24.85 0.89
CA ARG A 125 8.98 -24.56 1.92
C ARG A 125 10.13 -23.71 1.37
N TYR A 126 10.13 -23.45 0.07
CA TYR A 126 11.20 -22.74 -0.61
C TYR A 126 10.81 -21.30 -0.87
N GLN A 127 11.76 -20.40 -0.68
CA GLN A 127 11.63 -18.98 -0.91
C GLN A 127 12.85 -18.44 -1.64
N CYS A 128 12.67 -17.38 -2.42
CA CYS A 128 13.77 -16.53 -2.84
C CYS A 128 14.07 -15.56 -1.70
N ALA A 129 15.27 -15.62 -1.11
CA ALA A 129 15.67 -14.74 -0.02
C ALA A 129 15.82 -13.27 -0.47
N GLN A 130 16.25 -13.07 -1.72
CA GLN A 130 16.41 -11.73 -2.31
C GLN A 130 15.05 -11.07 -2.54
N CYS A 131 14.12 -11.75 -3.22
CA CYS A 131 12.77 -11.24 -3.48
C CYS A 131 11.80 -11.39 -2.30
N ASN A 132 12.18 -12.10 -1.23
CA ASN A 132 11.32 -12.45 -0.09
C ASN A 132 9.95 -13.05 -0.48
N VAL A 133 9.94 -13.89 -1.52
CA VAL A 133 8.73 -14.56 -2.02
C VAL A 133 8.84 -16.07 -1.88
N THR A 134 7.72 -16.73 -1.56
CA THR A 134 7.62 -18.19 -1.51
C THR A 134 7.20 -18.74 -2.87
N LEU A 135 7.96 -19.71 -3.39
CA LEU A 135 7.77 -20.29 -4.72
C LEU A 135 7.97 -21.80 -4.66
N CYS A 136 7.26 -22.56 -5.49
CA CYS A 136 7.61 -23.96 -5.74
C CYS A 136 8.98 -24.03 -6.44
N VAL A 137 9.84 -24.98 -6.07
CA VAL A 137 11.18 -25.15 -6.68
C VAL A 137 11.09 -25.24 -8.19
N THR A 138 10.19 -26.07 -8.69
CA THR A 138 9.90 -26.22 -10.12
C THR A 138 8.39 -26.24 -10.35
N PRO A 139 7.88 -25.65 -11.45
CA PRO A 139 8.53 -24.71 -12.38
C PRO A 139 8.40 -23.23 -11.93
N CYS A 140 7.81 -22.97 -10.75
CA CYS A 140 7.42 -21.61 -10.36
C CYS A 140 8.60 -20.69 -10.08
N PHE A 141 9.70 -21.25 -9.53
CA PHE A 141 10.90 -20.46 -9.24
C PHE A 141 11.48 -19.86 -10.52
N GLU A 142 11.68 -20.68 -11.55
CA GLU A 142 12.17 -20.23 -12.85
C GLU A 142 11.22 -19.20 -13.48
N LYS A 143 9.93 -19.50 -13.55
CA LYS A 143 8.93 -18.60 -14.17
C LYS A 143 8.89 -17.22 -13.53
N TYR A 144 8.95 -17.17 -12.19
CA TYR A 144 8.92 -15.91 -11.46
C TYR A 144 10.14 -15.01 -11.73
N HIS A 145 11.30 -15.59 -12.08
CA HIS A 145 12.53 -14.83 -12.31
C HIS A 145 12.90 -14.72 -13.79
N THR A 146 12.08 -15.23 -14.71
CA THR A 146 12.35 -15.18 -16.16
C THR A 146 11.24 -14.49 -16.96
N VAL A 147 10.01 -14.47 -16.44
CA VAL A 147 8.85 -13.90 -17.14
C VAL A 147 8.34 -12.65 -16.43
N GLU A 148 8.09 -11.59 -17.19
CA GLU A 148 7.56 -10.35 -16.66
C GLU A 148 6.17 -10.57 -16.02
N ASN A 149 5.29 -11.28 -16.73
CA ASN A 149 3.93 -11.64 -16.31
C ASN A 149 3.81 -13.18 -16.15
N PHE A 150 3.68 -13.66 -14.91
CA PHE A 150 3.69 -15.09 -14.55
C PHE A 150 2.34 -15.63 -14.05
#